data_AF-A0A6N7MB21-F1
#
_entry.id   AF-A0A6N7MB21-F1
#
_cell.length_a   1.000
_cell.length_b   1.000
_cell.length_c   1.000
_cell.angle_alpha   90.00
_cell.angle_beta   90.00
_cell.angle_gamma   90.00
#
_symmetry.space_group_name_H-M   'P 1'
#
loop_
_entity.id
_entity.type
_entity.pdbx_description
1 polymer ?
#
loop_
_entity_poly.entity_id
_entity_poly.type
_entity_poly.pdbx_seq_one_letter_code
_entity_poly.pdbx_strand_id
1 'polypeptide(L)'
;MKSKSQLEIHISRCKPIKNSWFFVLLLYLLAHNPLYAQVKGEEKFSIKLKTREFVPEVGIKSETLSKLQHQIVAEKKYPHVMIQFTEIPTSYERELLVTSGIKLLNYIGNNTWYASISDSIAIHFQNTGITKKYPALNLVRSIEEIPVEDKISPQIREKGIGDWARTPDGKVNLVVSYFKDVDIDIVKTRLQTLGAKILGGVKVVNNLTITIEEQKITDIAAEDIIMWIEVVPPPGGPESNRIRAHVQADMAQNAPLNLTGNNVTVGVFEWNHILQNHADFSGRAVRKDATAYDPGHHPTMVAGIIGGNGSQSNANGGTANQWKGMAPGTNLYSYNANSGGTTADDYLDFSNDLETAIGTDNIDIANNSW
;
A
#
# COMPACT_ATOMS: atom_id res chain seq x y z
N MET A 1 20.88 65.66 76.92
CA MET A 1 19.71 66.28 76.23
C MET A 1 19.96 66.20 74.73
N LYS A 2 18.91 65.90 73.96
CA LYS A 2 18.84 65.64 72.51
C LYS A 2 19.91 66.30 71.63
N SER A 3 20.47 65.54 70.70
CA SER A 3 20.82 66.03 69.36
C SER A 3 20.96 64.85 68.39
N LYS A 4 20.25 64.92 67.26
CA LYS A 4 20.24 63.95 66.17
C LYS A 4 21.47 64.16 65.28
N SER A 5 22.10 63.09 64.81
CA SER A 5 22.87 63.12 63.56
C SER A 5 22.68 61.82 62.78
N GLN A 6 22.56 61.98 61.46
CA GLN A 6 22.12 61.02 60.47
C GLN A 6 23.12 59.88 60.24
N LEU A 7 22.60 58.71 59.86
CA LEU A 7 23.36 57.68 59.14
C LEU A 7 22.54 57.31 57.88
N GLU A 8 23.05 57.67 56.71
CA GLU A 8 22.57 57.20 55.41
C GLU A 8 23.28 55.88 55.06
N ILE A 9 22.53 54.82 54.75
CA ILE A 9 23.03 53.70 53.92
C ILE A 9 21.93 53.29 52.94
N HIS A 10 22.35 53.18 51.67
CA HIS A 10 21.62 52.96 50.42
C HIS A 10 20.66 51.77 50.40
N ILE A 11 19.43 51.99 49.87
CA ILE A 11 18.56 50.94 49.33
C ILE A 11 18.56 51.09 47.80
N SER A 12 19.08 50.07 47.10
CA SER A 12 19.06 49.99 45.64
C SER A 12 17.63 49.90 45.09
N ARG A 13 17.33 50.76 44.11
CA ARG A 13 16.05 50.79 43.36
C ARG A 13 15.90 49.54 42.49
N CYS A 14 14.83 48.77 42.67
CA CYS A 14 14.35 47.84 41.67
C CYS A 14 13.35 48.58 40.74
N LYS A 15 13.64 48.67 39.45
CA LYS A 15 12.74 49.27 38.44
C LYS A 15 11.59 48.31 38.10
N PRO A 16 10.36 48.79 37.84
CA PRO A 16 9.30 47.94 37.32
C PRO A 16 9.60 47.53 35.88
N ILE A 17 9.62 46.23 35.63
CA ILE A 17 9.71 45.66 34.27
C ILE A 17 8.35 45.89 33.59
N LYS A 18 8.34 46.65 32.51
CA LYS A 18 7.17 46.82 31.64
C LYS A 18 6.89 45.48 30.92
N ASN A 19 5.97 44.69 31.45
CA ASN A 19 5.52 43.41 30.90
C ASN A 19 4.66 43.56 29.62
N SER A 20 5.20 44.21 28.58
CA SER A 20 4.56 44.24 27.26
C SER A 20 4.86 42.98 26.44
N TRP A 21 5.90 42.23 26.78
CA TRP A 21 6.32 41.03 26.03
C TRP A 21 5.52 39.77 26.40
N PHE A 22 5.00 39.69 27.62
CA PHE A 22 4.22 38.54 28.09
C PHE A 22 2.84 38.45 27.39
N PHE A 23 2.23 39.60 27.06
CA PHE A 23 0.96 39.63 26.34
C PHE A 23 1.10 39.24 24.86
N VAL A 24 2.24 39.54 24.23
CA VAL A 24 2.50 39.19 22.82
C VAL A 24 2.75 37.69 22.67
N LEU A 25 3.43 37.05 23.63
CA LEU A 25 3.67 35.60 23.61
C LEU A 25 2.38 34.78 23.82
N LEU A 26 1.48 35.27 24.68
CA LEU A 26 0.19 34.61 24.96
C LEU A 26 -0.76 34.69 23.75
N LEU A 27 -0.76 35.81 23.02
CA LEU A 27 -1.51 35.96 21.76
C LEU A 27 -0.93 35.10 20.62
N TYR A 28 0.39 34.90 20.57
CA TYR A 28 1.03 34.04 19.58
C TYR A 28 0.68 32.55 19.80
N LEU A 29 0.65 32.09 21.07
CA LEU A 29 0.25 30.72 21.44
C LEU A 29 -1.24 30.45 21.23
N LEU A 30 -2.12 31.45 21.36
CA LEU A 30 -3.55 31.31 21.09
C LEU A 30 -3.88 31.32 19.59
N ALA A 31 -3.05 31.94 18.75
CA ALA A 31 -3.25 31.96 17.29
C ALA A 31 -2.71 30.70 16.57
N HIS A 32 -1.72 29.99 17.13
CA HIS A 32 -1.12 28.81 16.48
C HIS A 32 -1.83 27.49 16.81
N ASN A 33 -2.50 27.38 17.96
CA ASN A 33 -3.25 26.17 18.34
C ASN A 33 -4.44 25.82 17.41
N PRO A 34 -5.28 26.77 16.94
CA PRO A 34 -6.37 26.40 16.05
C PRO A 34 -5.87 25.92 14.69
N LEU A 35 -4.77 26.47 14.17
CA LEU A 35 -4.22 26.10 12.86
C LEU A 35 -3.63 24.68 12.87
N TYR A 36 -2.85 24.32 13.90
CA TYR A 36 -2.31 22.96 14.04
C TYR A 36 -3.40 21.91 14.34
N ALA A 37 -4.44 22.26 15.11
CA ALA A 37 -5.58 21.39 15.35
C ALA A 37 -6.44 21.20 14.09
N GLN A 38 -6.60 22.25 13.28
CA GLN A 38 -7.31 22.20 12.00
C GLN A 38 -6.57 21.33 10.97
N VAL A 39 -5.25 21.47 10.84
CA VAL A 39 -4.42 20.64 9.94
C VAL A 39 -4.45 19.16 10.35
N LYS A 40 -4.33 18.84 11.65
CA LYS A 40 -4.49 17.45 12.14
C LYS A 40 -5.93 16.92 11.98
N GLY A 41 -6.92 17.79 12.12
CA GLY A 41 -8.34 17.46 11.92
C GLY A 41 -8.67 17.15 10.46
N GLU A 42 -8.10 17.90 9.53
CA GLU A 42 -8.22 17.68 8.07
C GLU A 42 -7.52 16.39 7.64
N GLU A 43 -6.31 16.09 8.15
CA GLU A 43 -5.65 14.81 7.87
C GLU A 43 -6.45 13.60 8.38
N LYS A 44 -7.08 13.72 9.56
CA LYS A 44 -7.87 12.63 10.17
C LYS A 44 -9.06 12.21 9.30
N PHE A 45 -9.68 13.15 8.59
CA PHE A 45 -10.89 12.92 7.79
C PHE A 45 -10.67 13.02 6.28
N SER A 46 -9.41 13.17 5.84
CA SER A 46 -9.05 13.13 4.42
C SER A 46 -9.26 11.72 3.86
N ILE A 47 -10.11 11.56 2.85
CA ILE A 47 -10.25 10.32 2.10
C ILE A 47 -9.23 10.33 0.97
N LYS A 48 -8.34 9.34 0.98
CA LYS A 48 -7.31 9.13 -0.05
C LYS A 48 -7.72 7.97 -0.95
N LEU A 49 -8.19 8.30 -2.15
CA LEU A 49 -8.46 7.33 -3.21
C LEU A 49 -7.29 7.30 -4.19
N LYS A 50 -7.24 6.27 -5.05
CA LYS A 50 -6.27 6.23 -6.16
C LYS A 50 -6.44 7.38 -7.15
N THR A 51 -7.62 7.99 -7.19
CA THR A 51 -8.05 8.97 -8.19
C THR A 51 -8.01 10.42 -7.69
N ARG A 52 -8.13 10.63 -6.37
CA ARG A 52 -8.19 11.96 -5.73
C ARG A 52 -8.04 11.85 -4.21
N GLU A 53 -7.77 12.99 -3.58
CA GLU A 53 -7.81 13.18 -2.13
C GLU A 53 -8.77 14.32 -1.79
N PHE A 54 -9.61 14.15 -0.76
CA PHE A 54 -10.59 15.16 -0.35
C PHE A 54 -11.09 14.94 1.08
N VAL A 55 -11.63 15.99 1.73
CA VAL A 55 -12.30 15.89 3.04
C VAL A 55 -13.81 16.04 2.83
N PRO A 56 -14.64 15.02 3.14
CA PRO A 56 -16.09 15.12 3.04
C PRO A 56 -16.67 16.18 3.98
N GLU A 57 -17.73 16.84 3.53
CA GLU A 57 -18.56 17.66 4.42
C GLU A 57 -19.31 16.76 5.42
N VAL A 58 -19.61 17.27 6.61
CA VAL A 58 -20.39 16.52 7.60
C VAL A 58 -21.85 16.43 7.12
N GLY A 59 -22.41 15.23 7.11
CA GLY A 59 -23.77 14.99 6.65
C GLY A 59 -23.84 14.23 5.32
N ILE A 60 -24.90 14.49 4.59
CA ILE A 60 -25.19 13.91 3.27
C ILE A 60 -25.73 15.01 2.38
N LYS A 61 -25.22 15.12 1.15
CA LYS A 61 -25.71 16.12 0.18
C LYS A 61 -27.19 15.84 -0.15
N SER A 62 -27.97 16.90 -0.37
CA SER A 62 -29.43 16.77 -0.53
C SER A 62 -29.82 15.94 -1.76
N GLU A 63 -29.04 16.03 -2.83
CA GLU A 63 -29.20 15.25 -4.05
C GLU A 63 -28.93 13.76 -3.78
N THR A 64 -27.85 13.47 -3.08
CA THR A 64 -27.48 12.11 -2.67
C THR A 64 -28.51 11.50 -1.73
N LEU A 65 -29.00 12.26 -0.75
CA LEU A 65 -30.06 11.82 0.16
C LEU A 65 -31.32 11.43 -0.61
N SER A 66 -31.74 12.27 -1.55
CA SER A 66 -32.94 12.03 -2.37
C SER A 66 -32.79 10.79 -3.25
N LYS A 67 -31.61 10.61 -3.86
CA LYS A 67 -31.27 9.43 -4.68
C LYS A 67 -31.27 8.14 -3.86
N LEU A 68 -30.59 8.12 -2.71
CA LEU A 68 -30.56 6.95 -1.82
C LEU A 68 -31.95 6.61 -1.31
N GLN A 69 -32.73 7.62 -0.89
CA GLN A 69 -34.12 7.43 -0.48
C GLN A 69 -34.95 6.75 -1.57
N HIS A 70 -34.84 7.21 -2.82
CA HIS A 70 -35.53 6.59 -3.96
C HIS A 70 -35.09 5.14 -4.19
N GLN A 71 -33.78 4.88 -4.22
CA GLN A 71 -33.22 3.54 -4.44
C GLN A 71 -33.65 2.55 -3.36
N ILE A 72 -33.61 2.96 -2.08
CA ILE A 72 -33.94 2.09 -0.95
C ILE A 72 -35.46 1.87 -0.85
N VAL A 73 -36.24 2.95 -0.93
CA VAL A 73 -37.69 2.88 -0.64
C VAL A 73 -38.51 2.48 -1.85
N ALA A 74 -38.28 3.11 -3.01
CA ALA A 74 -39.07 2.88 -4.22
C ALA A 74 -38.55 1.68 -5.01
N GLU A 75 -37.23 1.57 -5.21
CA GLU A 75 -36.64 0.50 -6.02
C GLU A 75 -36.30 -0.77 -5.22
N LYS A 76 -36.35 -0.71 -3.88
CA LYS A 76 -35.96 -1.81 -2.99
C LYS A 76 -34.56 -2.35 -3.27
N LYS A 77 -33.63 -1.45 -3.60
CA LYS A 77 -32.21 -1.75 -3.84
C LYS A 77 -31.36 -1.43 -2.61
N TYR A 78 -30.16 -2.01 -2.59
CA TYR A 78 -29.16 -1.78 -1.55
C TYR A 78 -27.98 -1.00 -2.13
N PRO A 79 -28.07 0.33 -2.25
CA PRO A 79 -27.02 1.14 -2.86
C PRO A 79 -25.71 1.06 -2.08
N HIS A 80 -24.61 1.20 -2.81
CA HIS A 80 -23.26 1.24 -2.26
C HIS A 80 -22.74 2.68 -2.15
N VAL A 81 -22.17 3.02 -1.00
CA VAL A 81 -21.70 4.37 -0.67
C VAL A 81 -20.33 4.34 -0.02
N MET A 82 -19.66 5.48 0.04
CA MET A 82 -18.62 5.73 1.04
C MET A 82 -19.26 6.28 2.30
N ILE A 83 -19.00 5.65 3.45
CA ILE A 83 -19.44 6.14 4.75
C ILE A 83 -18.22 6.43 5.61
N GLN A 84 -18.16 7.65 6.16
CA GLN A 84 -17.11 8.06 7.07
C GLN A 84 -17.66 8.18 8.49
N PHE A 85 -16.87 7.73 9.46
CA PHE A 85 -17.20 7.78 10.88
C PHE A 85 -16.28 8.76 11.63
N THR A 86 -16.76 9.25 12.77
CA THR A 86 -15.95 10.09 13.69
C THR A 86 -14.76 9.33 14.28
N GLU A 87 -14.91 8.01 14.43
CA GLU A 87 -13.93 7.03 14.90
C GLU A 87 -14.18 5.66 14.28
N ILE A 88 -13.24 4.71 14.44
CA ILE A 88 -13.42 3.36 13.90
C ILE A 88 -14.48 2.62 14.73
N PRO A 89 -15.60 2.17 14.13
CA PRO A 89 -16.62 1.42 14.87
C PRO A 89 -16.04 0.11 15.40
N THR A 90 -16.30 -0.16 16.68
CA THR A 90 -16.02 -1.43 17.35
C THR A 90 -16.84 -2.57 16.75
N SER A 91 -16.49 -3.82 17.06
CA SER A 91 -17.25 -4.99 16.60
C SER A 91 -18.73 -4.93 17.01
N TYR A 92 -19.01 -4.50 18.24
CA TYR A 92 -20.39 -4.33 18.73
C TYR A 92 -21.15 -3.23 17.98
N GLU A 93 -20.53 -2.07 17.75
CA GLU A 93 -21.16 -0.99 16.98
C GLU A 93 -21.41 -1.39 15.54
N ARG A 94 -20.56 -2.23 14.93
CA ARG A 94 -20.79 -2.78 13.58
C ARG A 94 -22.04 -3.66 13.53
N GLU A 95 -22.29 -4.47 14.55
CA GLU A 95 -23.54 -5.24 14.64
C GLU A 95 -24.75 -4.31 14.77
N LEU A 96 -24.65 -3.25 15.57
CA LEU A 96 -25.70 -2.24 15.68
C LEU A 96 -25.92 -1.45 14.37
N LEU A 97 -24.87 -1.15 13.62
CA LEU A 97 -24.96 -0.54 12.29
C LEU A 97 -25.74 -1.44 11.32
N VAL A 98 -25.51 -2.75 11.34
CA VAL A 98 -26.28 -3.71 10.53
C VAL A 98 -27.77 -3.66 10.86
N THR A 99 -28.13 -3.59 12.15
CA THR A 99 -29.55 -3.44 12.56
C THR A 99 -30.17 -2.10 12.16
N SER A 100 -29.33 -1.10 11.88
CA SER A 100 -29.73 0.22 11.35
C SER A 100 -29.71 0.28 9.82
N GLY A 101 -29.41 -0.86 9.15
CA GLY A 101 -29.37 -0.98 7.70
C GLY A 101 -28.05 -0.62 7.06
N ILE A 102 -26.93 -0.54 7.80
CA ILE A 102 -25.59 -0.25 7.28
C ILE A 102 -24.72 -1.50 7.38
N LYS A 103 -24.25 -2.02 6.24
CA LYS A 103 -23.29 -3.13 6.20
C LYS A 103 -21.93 -2.63 5.72
N LEU A 104 -20.92 -2.65 6.58
CA LEU A 104 -19.56 -2.26 6.21
C LEU A 104 -18.89 -3.32 5.34
N LEU A 105 -18.30 -2.87 4.23
CA LEU A 105 -17.65 -3.73 3.25
C LEU A 105 -16.13 -3.61 3.33
N ASN A 106 -15.51 -2.74 2.55
CA ASN A 106 -14.07 -2.61 2.44
C ASN A 106 -13.62 -1.32 3.14
N TYR A 107 -12.58 -1.41 3.96
CA TYR A 107 -11.98 -0.23 4.57
C TYR A 107 -11.16 0.53 3.54
N ILE A 108 -11.36 1.84 3.46
CA ILE A 108 -10.65 2.74 2.55
C ILE A 108 -9.46 3.39 3.28
N GLY A 109 -9.67 3.78 4.54
CA GLY A 109 -8.71 4.57 5.32
C GLY A 109 -9.43 5.72 6.04
N ASN A 110 -8.77 6.31 7.04
CA ASN A 110 -9.25 7.51 7.74
C ASN A 110 -10.73 7.43 8.14
N ASN A 111 -11.08 6.35 8.86
CA ASN A 111 -12.44 6.05 9.32
C ASN A 111 -13.49 5.97 8.21
N THR A 112 -13.11 5.61 6.99
CA THR A 112 -14.01 5.51 5.84
C THR A 112 -14.10 4.08 5.32
N TRP A 113 -15.31 3.63 5.02
CA TRP A 113 -15.60 2.33 4.42
C TRP A 113 -16.45 2.49 3.17
N TYR A 114 -16.29 1.58 2.21
CA TYR A 114 -17.41 1.23 1.34
C TYR A 114 -18.45 0.48 2.17
N ALA A 115 -19.73 0.80 1.98
CA ALA A 115 -20.84 0.16 2.69
C ALA A 115 -22.06 0.02 1.79
N SER A 116 -22.91 -0.98 2.05
CA SER A 116 -24.24 -1.06 1.47
C SER A 116 -25.31 -0.61 2.47
N ILE A 117 -26.35 0.04 1.95
CA ILE A 117 -27.46 0.55 2.75
C ILE A 117 -28.75 -0.21 2.41
N SER A 118 -29.31 -0.94 3.37
CA SER A 118 -30.52 -1.74 3.18
C SER A 118 -31.80 -1.11 3.74
N ASP A 119 -31.66 -0.08 4.59
CA ASP A 119 -32.80 0.60 5.24
C ASP A 119 -32.62 2.12 5.21
N SER A 120 -33.70 2.84 4.89
CA SER A 120 -33.76 4.31 4.89
C SER A 120 -33.45 4.94 6.25
N ILE A 121 -33.56 4.19 7.35
CA ILE A 121 -33.13 4.65 8.68
C ILE A 121 -31.67 5.10 8.68
N ALA A 122 -30.80 4.41 7.93
CA ALA A 122 -29.37 4.69 7.83
C ALA A 122 -29.05 6.11 7.33
N ILE A 123 -29.83 6.62 6.38
CA ILE A 123 -29.60 7.93 5.75
C ILE A 123 -30.21 9.10 6.56
N HIS A 124 -30.82 8.82 7.70
CA HIS A 124 -31.37 9.81 8.64
C HIS A 124 -30.54 9.94 9.93
N PHE A 125 -29.23 9.66 9.88
CA PHE A 125 -28.31 9.74 11.02
C PHE A 125 -28.16 11.13 11.65
N GLN A 126 -28.64 12.20 11.00
CA GLN A 126 -28.69 13.55 11.57
C GLN A 126 -30.00 13.84 12.34
N ASN A 127 -30.98 12.94 12.29
CA ASN A 127 -32.24 13.08 13.01
C ASN A 127 -32.10 12.56 14.45
N THR A 128 -32.21 13.46 15.43
CA THR A 128 -32.02 13.14 16.86
C THR A 128 -33.04 12.13 17.41
N GLY A 129 -34.25 12.05 16.83
CA GLY A 129 -35.23 11.04 17.20
C GLY A 129 -34.80 9.64 16.73
N ILE A 130 -34.24 9.56 15.52
CA ILE A 130 -33.71 8.32 14.96
C ILE A 130 -32.46 7.89 15.71
N THR A 131 -31.49 8.77 15.94
CA THR A 131 -30.24 8.38 16.62
C THR A 131 -30.41 8.05 18.09
N LYS A 132 -31.48 8.50 18.76
CA LYS A 132 -31.85 8.01 20.10
C LYS A 132 -32.28 6.54 20.06
N LYS A 133 -32.98 6.12 19.00
CA LYS A 133 -33.42 4.72 18.82
C LYS A 133 -32.33 3.83 18.23
N TYR A 134 -31.44 4.40 17.43
CA TYR A 134 -30.32 3.74 16.78
C TYR A 134 -29.00 4.46 17.12
N PRO A 135 -28.44 4.26 18.34
CA PRO A 135 -27.31 5.03 18.84
C PRO A 135 -26.04 4.96 17.99
N ALA A 136 -25.80 3.83 17.32
CA ALA A 136 -24.64 3.63 16.45
C ALA A 136 -24.61 4.60 15.26
N LEU A 137 -25.76 5.16 14.86
CA LEU A 137 -25.82 6.18 13.82
C LEU A 137 -25.17 7.51 14.25
N ASN A 138 -25.00 7.77 15.55
CA ASN A 138 -24.25 8.96 16.02
C ASN A 138 -22.76 8.91 15.64
N LEU A 139 -22.23 7.73 15.26
CA LEU A 139 -20.85 7.59 14.79
C LEU A 139 -20.68 8.08 13.35
N VAL A 140 -21.76 8.12 12.56
CA VAL A 140 -21.71 8.48 11.15
C VAL A 140 -21.42 9.98 11.03
N ARG A 141 -20.30 10.31 10.39
CA ARG A 141 -19.89 11.69 10.09
C ARG A 141 -20.44 12.13 8.74
N SER A 142 -20.28 11.30 7.72
CA SER A 142 -20.76 11.62 6.37
C SER A 142 -21.08 10.38 5.54
N ILE A 143 -21.96 10.56 4.56
CA ILE A 143 -22.28 9.57 3.52
C ILE A 143 -22.08 10.25 2.16
N GLU A 144 -21.25 9.66 1.32
CA GLU A 144 -20.89 10.15 -0.01
C GLU A 144 -21.23 9.10 -1.07
N GLU A 145 -21.64 9.55 -2.26
CA GLU A 145 -21.72 8.67 -3.42
C GLU A 145 -20.33 8.18 -3.84
N ILE A 146 -20.31 7.11 -4.62
CA ILE A 146 -19.11 6.61 -5.29
C ILE A 146 -19.17 7.09 -6.74
N PRO A 147 -18.43 8.15 -7.11
CA PRO A 147 -18.40 8.63 -8.49
C PRO A 147 -17.88 7.56 -9.46
N VAL A 148 -18.35 7.59 -10.69
CA VAL A 148 -17.97 6.63 -11.74
C VAL A 148 -16.46 6.67 -11.99
N GLU A 149 -15.90 7.87 -12.00
CA GLU A 149 -14.48 8.12 -12.19
C GLU A 149 -13.60 7.58 -11.06
N ASP A 150 -14.15 7.38 -9.85
CA ASP A 150 -13.47 6.80 -8.69
C ASP A 150 -13.45 5.26 -8.73
N LYS A 151 -14.18 4.65 -9.67
CA LYS A 151 -14.18 3.20 -9.91
C LYS A 151 -13.25 2.78 -11.05
N ILE A 152 -12.71 3.72 -11.82
CA ILE A 152 -11.86 3.44 -12.99
C ILE A 152 -10.41 3.78 -12.65
N SER A 153 -9.50 2.83 -12.87
CA SER A 153 -8.08 3.03 -12.56
C SER A 153 -7.47 4.25 -13.25
N PRO A 154 -6.56 4.99 -12.58
CA PRO A 154 -5.78 6.07 -13.20
C PRO A 154 -5.09 5.64 -14.48
N GLN A 155 -4.62 4.39 -14.56
CA GLN A 155 -4.02 3.85 -15.77
C GLN A 155 -4.97 3.97 -16.98
N ILE A 156 -6.22 3.53 -16.85
CA ILE A 156 -7.20 3.63 -17.94
C ILE A 156 -7.48 5.09 -18.27
N ARG A 157 -7.74 5.92 -17.25
CA ARG A 157 -8.18 7.32 -17.45
C ARG A 157 -7.09 8.24 -18.01
N GLU A 158 -5.85 8.06 -17.56
CA GLU A 158 -4.76 9.02 -17.79
C GLU A 158 -3.73 8.52 -18.80
N LYS A 159 -3.55 7.19 -18.90
CA LYS A 159 -2.54 6.57 -19.78
C LYS A 159 -3.16 5.74 -20.92
N GLY A 160 -4.46 5.45 -20.84
CA GLY A 160 -5.14 4.56 -21.76
C GLY A 160 -4.81 3.09 -21.52
N ILE A 161 -5.37 2.25 -22.39
CA ILE A 161 -5.20 0.80 -22.36
C ILE A 161 -4.13 0.41 -23.38
N GLY A 162 -3.06 -0.24 -22.89
CA GLY A 162 -1.96 -0.67 -23.73
C GLY A 162 -2.27 -1.93 -24.55
N ASP A 163 -1.48 -2.13 -25.61
CA ASP A 163 -1.74 -3.15 -26.64
C ASP A 163 -1.81 -4.58 -26.10
N TRP A 164 -1.09 -4.89 -25.02
CA TRP A 164 -1.14 -6.21 -24.39
C TRP A 164 -2.52 -6.61 -23.88
N ALA A 165 -3.37 -5.62 -23.57
CA ALA A 165 -4.73 -5.82 -23.09
C ALA A 165 -5.77 -5.67 -24.20
N ARG A 166 -5.35 -5.45 -25.45
CA ARG A 166 -6.25 -5.30 -26.60
C ARG A 166 -6.35 -6.62 -27.37
N THR A 167 -7.56 -6.97 -27.77
CA THR A 167 -7.80 -8.09 -28.67
C THR A 167 -7.64 -7.64 -30.13
N PRO A 168 -7.44 -8.56 -31.09
CA PRO A 168 -7.31 -8.20 -32.51
C PRO A 168 -8.52 -7.46 -33.10
N ASP A 169 -9.72 -7.66 -32.54
CA ASP A 169 -10.95 -6.96 -32.93
C ASP A 169 -11.15 -5.61 -32.20
N GLY A 170 -10.14 -5.13 -31.46
CA GLY A 170 -10.13 -3.79 -30.85
C GLY A 170 -10.78 -3.70 -29.46
N LYS A 171 -11.31 -4.81 -28.92
CA LYS A 171 -11.83 -4.86 -27.55
C LYS A 171 -10.70 -4.88 -26.53
N VAL A 172 -11.06 -4.67 -25.27
CA VAL A 172 -10.12 -4.60 -24.15
C VAL A 172 -10.41 -5.65 -23.09
N ASN A 173 -9.34 -6.21 -22.54
CA ASN A 173 -9.37 -7.14 -21.42
C ASN A 173 -9.19 -6.37 -20.11
N LEU A 174 -10.14 -6.55 -19.20
CA LEU A 174 -10.20 -5.82 -17.92
C LEU A 174 -10.37 -6.80 -16.76
N VAL A 175 -9.91 -6.38 -15.59
CA VAL A 175 -10.27 -6.96 -14.31
C VAL A 175 -11.30 -6.04 -13.66
N VAL A 176 -12.45 -6.60 -13.31
CA VAL A 176 -13.57 -5.90 -12.67
C VAL A 176 -13.78 -6.47 -11.28
N SER A 177 -13.60 -5.63 -10.27
CA SER A 177 -13.92 -5.93 -8.88
C SER A 177 -15.35 -5.51 -8.56
N TYR A 178 -16.10 -6.39 -7.90
CA TYR A 178 -17.47 -6.14 -7.47
C TYR A 178 -17.60 -6.16 -5.94
N PHE A 179 -18.65 -5.55 -5.40
CA PHE A 179 -18.87 -5.53 -3.96
C PHE A 179 -19.12 -6.93 -3.39
N LYS A 180 -18.50 -7.22 -2.25
CA LYS A 180 -18.43 -8.58 -1.68
C LYS A 180 -19.77 -9.17 -1.23
N ASP A 181 -20.79 -8.33 -1.10
CA ASP A 181 -22.16 -8.69 -0.75
C ASP A 181 -23.09 -8.84 -1.96
N VAL A 182 -22.56 -8.71 -3.18
CA VAL A 182 -23.28 -9.01 -4.43
C VAL A 182 -22.96 -10.42 -4.90
N ASP A 183 -24.00 -11.17 -5.28
CA ASP A 183 -23.84 -12.50 -5.87
C ASP A 183 -23.15 -12.42 -7.24
N ILE A 184 -22.15 -13.27 -7.46
CA ILE A 184 -21.32 -13.26 -8.68
C ILE A 184 -22.14 -13.48 -9.95
N ASP A 185 -23.23 -14.25 -9.91
CA ASP A 185 -24.03 -14.55 -11.09
C ASP A 185 -24.92 -13.35 -11.48
N ILE A 186 -25.33 -12.53 -10.51
CA ILE A 186 -25.93 -11.20 -10.78
C ILE A 186 -24.92 -10.32 -11.50
N VAL A 187 -23.67 -10.27 -11.03
CA VAL A 187 -22.60 -9.46 -11.64
C VAL A 187 -22.32 -9.93 -13.08
N LYS A 188 -22.14 -11.23 -13.31
CA LYS A 188 -21.92 -11.78 -14.65
C LYS A 188 -23.06 -11.43 -15.60
N THR A 189 -24.30 -11.64 -15.17
CA THR A 189 -25.50 -11.34 -15.98
C THR A 189 -25.54 -9.86 -16.36
N ARG A 190 -25.22 -8.97 -15.42
CA ARG A 190 -25.22 -7.53 -15.68
C ARG A 190 -24.11 -7.13 -16.65
N LEU A 191 -22.89 -7.62 -16.46
CA LEU A 191 -21.77 -7.36 -17.36
C LEU A 191 -22.04 -7.90 -18.77
N GLN A 192 -22.62 -9.09 -18.90
CA GLN A 192 -23.01 -9.66 -20.19
C GLN A 192 -24.08 -8.83 -20.89
N THR A 193 -25.04 -8.28 -20.14
CA THR A 193 -26.07 -7.36 -20.68
C THR A 193 -25.44 -6.08 -21.25
N LEU A 194 -24.32 -5.63 -20.68
CA LEU A 194 -23.53 -4.49 -21.19
C LEU A 194 -22.62 -4.86 -22.37
N GLY A 195 -22.61 -6.13 -22.80
CA GLY A 195 -21.81 -6.62 -23.92
C GLY A 195 -20.46 -7.22 -23.52
N ALA A 196 -20.20 -7.45 -22.23
CA ALA A 196 -18.98 -8.09 -21.78
C ALA A 196 -19.00 -9.61 -22.04
N LYS A 197 -17.88 -10.16 -22.50
CA LYS A 197 -17.60 -11.59 -22.43
C LYS A 197 -16.84 -11.90 -21.14
N ILE A 198 -17.34 -12.81 -20.33
CA ILE A 198 -16.64 -13.27 -19.12
C ILE A 198 -15.55 -14.27 -19.52
N LEU A 199 -14.29 -14.00 -19.14
CA LEU A 199 -13.15 -14.89 -19.38
C LEU A 199 -12.85 -15.81 -18.20
N GLY A 200 -13.10 -15.34 -16.98
CA GLY A 200 -12.84 -16.07 -15.73
C GLY A 200 -12.99 -15.18 -14.52
N GLY A 201 -12.65 -15.68 -13.34
CA GLY A 201 -12.70 -14.88 -12.12
C GLY A 201 -12.16 -15.59 -10.90
N VAL A 202 -11.90 -14.81 -9.85
CA VAL A 202 -11.38 -15.29 -8.56
C VAL A 202 -12.36 -14.86 -7.48
N LYS A 203 -13.25 -15.79 -7.08
CA LYS A 203 -14.37 -15.51 -6.18
C LYS A 203 -13.92 -14.97 -4.82
N VAL A 204 -12.81 -15.46 -4.28
CA VAL A 204 -12.30 -15.07 -2.95
C VAL A 204 -11.91 -13.59 -2.86
N VAL A 205 -11.57 -12.96 -3.98
CA VAL A 205 -11.26 -11.52 -4.06
C VAL A 205 -12.31 -10.72 -4.85
N ASN A 206 -13.46 -11.33 -5.16
CA ASN A 206 -14.57 -10.69 -5.88
C ASN A 206 -14.15 -10.04 -7.22
N ASN A 207 -13.33 -10.75 -8.02
CA ASN A 207 -12.87 -10.27 -9.31
C ASN A 207 -13.37 -11.13 -10.48
N LEU A 208 -13.73 -10.48 -11.58
CA LEU A 208 -13.99 -11.08 -12.88
C LEU A 208 -13.05 -10.50 -13.92
N THR A 209 -12.46 -11.36 -14.75
CA THR A 209 -11.75 -10.94 -15.96
C THR A 209 -12.73 -10.97 -17.13
N ILE A 210 -12.81 -9.87 -17.87
CA ILE A 210 -13.75 -9.72 -18.99
C ILE A 210 -13.06 -9.19 -20.25
N THR A 211 -13.68 -9.43 -21.40
CA THR A 211 -13.42 -8.70 -22.65
C THR A 211 -14.62 -7.84 -22.98
N ILE A 212 -14.43 -6.56 -23.28
CA ILE A 212 -15.51 -5.65 -23.68
C ILE A 212 -15.01 -4.54 -24.63
N GLU A 213 -15.94 -3.94 -25.36
CA GLU A 213 -15.77 -2.66 -26.04
C GLU A 213 -15.23 -1.56 -25.09
N GLU A 214 -14.16 -0.85 -25.46
CA GLU A 214 -13.53 0.17 -24.60
C GLU A 214 -14.49 1.31 -24.22
N GLN A 215 -15.36 1.71 -25.16
CA GLN A 215 -16.40 2.73 -24.93
C GLN A 215 -17.44 2.34 -23.88
N LYS A 216 -17.49 1.06 -23.45
CA LYS A 216 -18.41 0.56 -22.43
C LYS A 216 -17.83 0.55 -21.01
N ILE A 217 -16.58 0.99 -20.81
CA ILE A 217 -15.96 1.03 -19.47
C ILE A 217 -16.76 1.91 -18.52
N THR A 218 -17.18 3.10 -18.96
CA THR A 218 -18.00 4.02 -18.15
C THR A 218 -19.37 3.41 -17.82
N ASP A 219 -19.97 2.67 -18.76
CA ASP A 219 -21.24 1.96 -18.52
C ASP A 219 -21.09 0.88 -17.43
N ILE A 220 -19.97 0.15 -17.41
CA ILE A 220 -19.67 -0.80 -16.33
C ILE A 220 -19.47 -0.07 -14.99
N ALA A 221 -18.70 1.02 -14.98
CA ALA A 221 -18.42 1.75 -13.75
C ALA A 221 -19.69 2.42 -13.16
N ALA A 222 -20.66 2.75 -14.01
CA ALA A 222 -21.96 3.27 -13.57
C ALA A 222 -22.82 2.24 -12.81
N GLU A 223 -22.51 0.95 -12.92
CA GLU A 223 -23.19 -0.09 -12.15
C GLU A 223 -22.86 0.00 -10.66
N ASP A 224 -23.90 0.06 -9.83
CA ASP A 224 -23.76 0.13 -8.37
C ASP A 224 -22.99 -1.06 -7.79
N ILE A 225 -23.17 -2.25 -8.37
CA ILE A 225 -22.51 -3.50 -7.95
C ILE A 225 -20.99 -3.51 -8.21
N ILE A 226 -20.47 -2.59 -9.02
CA ILE A 226 -19.05 -2.52 -9.40
C ILE A 226 -18.30 -1.58 -8.44
N MET A 227 -17.20 -2.10 -7.91
CA MET A 227 -16.32 -1.40 -6.98
C MET A 227 -15.10 -0.80 -7.70
N TRP A 228 -14.50 -1.52 -8.65
CA TRP A 228 -13.27 -1.09 -9.31
C TRP A 228 -13.07 -1.75 -10.69
N ILE A 229 -12.41 -1.04 -11.60
CA ILE A 229 -12.03 -1.51 -12.94
C ILE A 229 -10.56 -1.17 -13.19
N GLU A 230 -9.78 -2.18 -13.53
CA GLU A 230 -8.39 -2.05 -13.97
C GLU A 230 -8.09 -2.85 -15.23
N VAL A 231 -6.99 -2.50 -15.89
CA VAL A 231 -6.49 -3.25 -17.05
C VAL A 231 -5.93 -4.59 -16.56
N VAL A 232 -6.08 -5.66 -17.35
CA VAL A 232 -5.33 -6.89 -17.08
C VAL A 232 -3.83 -6.61 -17.01
N PRO A 233 -3.08 -7.27 -16.11
CA PRO A 233 -1.65 -7.05 -16.02
C PRO A 233 -0.99 -7.40 -17.36
N PRO A 234 0.11 -6.69 -17.73
CA PRO A 234 0.92 -7.09 -18.87
C PRO A 234 1.46 -8.51 -18.66
N PRO A 235 1.88 -9.20 -19.75
CA PRO A 235 2.61 -10.45 -19.64
C PRO A 235 3.75 -10.31 -18.61
N GLY A 236 3.90 -11.33 -17.78
CA GLY A 236 5.02 -11.40 -16.85
C GLY A 236 6.33 -11.27 -17.62
N GLY A 237 7.24 -10.47 -17.10
CA GLY A 237 8.60 -10.34 -17.62
C GLY A 237 9.60 -10.44 -16.48
N PRO A 238 10.88 -10.72 -16.78
CA PRO A 238 11.93 -10.68 -15.78
C PRO A 238 12.00 -9.27 -15.18
N GLU A 239 11.60 -9.15 -13.92
CA GLU A 239 11.60 -7.89 -13.17
C GLU A 239 12.24 -8.15 -11.82
N SER A 240 13.44 -7.61 -11.62
CA SER A 240 14.14 -7.64 -10.33
C SER A 240 14.81 -6.30 -10.02
N ASN A 241 14.37 -5.23 -10.70
CA ASN A 241 15.03 -3.93 -10.64
C ASN A 241 14.32 -2.97 -9.68
N ARG A 242 13.05 -3.22 -9.34
CA ARG A 242 12.26 -2.40 -8.41
C ARG A 242 12.45 -2.77 -6.95
N ILE A 243 13.02 -3.93 -6.65
CA ILE A 243 13.15 -4.42 -5.27
C ILE A 243 14.03 -3.50 -4.42
N ARG A 244 15.12 -2.93 -5.00
CA ARG A 244 16.01 -1.99 -4.29
C ARG A 244 15.25 -0.79 -3.76
N ALA A 245 14.38 -0.21 -4.60
CA ALA A 245 13.58 0.94 -4.24
C ALA A 245 12.54 0.59 -3.16
N HIS A 246 11.92 -0.60 -3.24
CA HIS A 246 10.94 -1.06 -2.25
C HIS A 246 11.54 -1.29 -0.87
N VAL A 247 12.73 -1.88 -0.79
CA VAL A 247 13.43 -2.13 0.49
C VAL A 247 14.33 -0.99 0.91
N GLN A 248 14.32 0.13 0.16
CA GLN A 248 15.14 1.31 0.40
C GLN A 248 16.65 0.98 0.52
N ALA A 249 17.15 0.06 -0.31
CA ALA A 249 18.56 -0.37 -0.28
C ALA A 249 19.53 0.81 -0.45
N ASP A 250 19.16 1.79 -1.28
CA ASP A 250 19.98 2.99 -1.49
C ASP A 250 20.09 3.83 -0.22
N MET A 251 19.05 3.88 0.62
CA MET A 251 19.10 4.59 1.91
C MET A 251 20.12 3.94 2.84
N ALA A 252 20.17 2.61 2.90
CA ALA A 252 21.15 1.88 3.71
C ALA A 252 22.58 2.06 3.18
N GLN A 253 22.76 2.04 1.85
CA GLN A 253 24.07 2.11 1.20
C GLN A 253 24.67 3.53 1.18
N ASN A 254 23.83 4.57 1.16
CA ASN A 254 24.29 5.95 1.12
C ASN A 254 24.68 6.48 2.50
N ALA A 255 25.42 7.59 2.52
CA ALA A 255 25.71 8.30 3.74
C ALA A 255 24.41 8.74 4.45
N PRO A 256 24.37 8.71 5.80
CA PRO A 256 25.49 8.43 6.72
C PRO A 256 25.68 6.93 7.04
N LEU A 257 24.77 6.05 6.61
CA LEU A 257 24.78 4.65 7.02
C LEU A 257 25.91 3.86 6.36
N ASN A 258 26.16 4.08 5.06
CA ASN A 258 27.25 3.44 4.30
C ASN A 258 27.29 1.91 4.44
N LEU A 259 26.13 1.26 4.59
CA LEU A 259 26.01 -0.19 4.80
C LEU A 259 26.00 -0.90 3.44
N THR A 260 27.13 -1.50 3.09
CA THR A 260 27.31 -2.23 1.83
C THR A 260 27.36 -3.75 2.00
N GLY A 261 27.36 -4.25 3.23
CA GLY A 261 27.65 -5.65 3.54
C GLY A 261 29.14 -5.99 3.53
N ASN A 262 30.03 -5.00 3.61
CA ASN A 262 31.46 -5.28 3.82
C ASN A 262 31.66 -6.14 5.07
N ASN A 263 32.55 -7.13 4.98
CA ASN A 263 32.81 -8.13 6.02
C ASN A 263 31.63 -9.07 6.34
N VAL A 264 30.57 -9.04 5.54
CA VAL A 264 29.51 -10.05 5.57
C VAL A 264 29.79 -11.07 4.46
N THR A 265 29.55 -12.34 4.75
CA THR A 265 29.67 -13.45 3.82
C THR A 265 28.31 -14.13 3.70
N VAL A 266 27.79 -14.19 2.48
CA VAL A 266 26.53 -14.88 2.18
C VAL A 266 26.84 -16.21 1.50
N GLY A 267 26.42 -17.30 2.11
CA GLY A 267 26.34 -18.61 1.45
C GLY A 267 25.11 -18.64 0.53
N VAL A 268 25.32 -18.93 -0.74
CA VAL A 268 24.31 -19.02 -1.80
C VAL A 268 24.22 -20.48 -2.21
N PHE A 269 23.14 -21.14 -1.79
CA PHE A 269 22.86 -22.55 -2.02
C PHE A 269 21.84 -22.68 -3.14
N GLU A 270 22.25 -23.31 -4.24
CA GLU A 270 21.51 -23.33 -5.51
C GLU A 270 21.67 -24.68 -6.23
N TRP A 271 20.87 -24.97 -7.27
CA TRP A 271 21.03 -26.21 -8.08
C TRP A 271 22.24 -26.19 -9.03
N ASN A 272 23.01 -25.09 -9.03
CA ASN A 272 24.21 -24.84 -9.83
C ASN A 272 25.10 -23.81 -9.11
N HIS A 273 26.26 -23.52 -9.66
CA HIS A 273 27.19 -22.54 -9.09
C HIS A 273 27.00 -21.13 -9.63
N ILE A 274 27.43 -20.14 -8.85
CA ILE A 274 27.66 -18.77 -9.32
C ILE A 274 28.75 -18.77 -10.41
N LEU A 275 28.57 -17.98 -11.46
CA LEU A 275 29.65 -17.61 -12.39
C LEU A 275 30.67 -16.71 -11.67
N GLN A 276 31.70 -17.29 -11.07
CA GLN A 276 32.62 -16.62 -10.13
C GLN A 276 33.34 -15.42 -10.75
N ASN A 277 33.67 -15.52 -12.03
CA ASN A 277 34.41 -14.50 -12.78
C ASN A 277 33.51 -13.43 -13.40
N HIS A 278 32.22 -13.39 -13.08
CA HIS A 278 31.35 -12.31 -13.52
C HIS A 278 31.85 -10.96 -12.97
N ALA A 279 32.00 -9.96 -13.85
CA ALA A 279 32.65 -8.69 -13.51
C ALA A 279 32.01 -7.97 -12.32
N ASP A 280 30.68 -8.05 -12.18
CA ASP A 280 29.96 -7.42 -11.06
C ASP A 280 30.28 -8.02 -9.68
N PHE A 281 30.87 -9.22 -9.60
CA PHE A 281 31.32 -9.77 -8.33
C PHE A 281 32.71 -9.30 -7.95
N SER A 282 33.52 -8.82 -8.89
CA SER A 282 34.87 -8.29 -8.63
C SER A 282 35.73 -9.23 -7.75
N GLY A 283 35.64 -10.54 -8.01
CA GLY A 283 36.38 -11.57 -7.27
C GLY A 283 35.78 -11.98 -5.92
N ARG A 284 34.63 -11.42 -5.50
CA ARG A 284 33.96 -11.76 -4.23
C ARG A 284 33.17 -13.07 -4.28
N ALA A 285 32.94 -13.63 -5.47
CA ALA A 285 32.25 -14.90 -5.66
C ALA A 285 33.25 -16.07 -5.64
N VAL A 286 33.09 -16.97 -4.67
CA VAL A 286 34.00 -18.11 -4.43
C VAL A 286 33.16 -19.37 -4.26
N ARG A 287 33.61 -20.50 -4.81
CA ARG A 287 32.97 -21.81 -4.67
C ARG A 287 33.55 -22.48 -3.44
N LYS A 288 32.69 -23.08 -2.63
CA LYS A 288 33.06 -23.64 -1.34
C LYS A 288 32.72 -25.12 -1.15
N ASP A 289 31.99 -25.71 -2.09
CA ASP A 289 31.70 -27.14 -2.10
C ASP A 289 32.75 -27.95 -2.89
N ALA A 290 32.59 -29.28 -2.85
CA ALA A 290 33.45 -30.23 -3.54
C ALA A 290 32.89 -30.70 -4.90
N THR A 291 31.68 -30.27 -5.27
CA THR A 291 31.01 -30.72 -6.49
C THR A 291 31.72 -30.20 -7.75
N ALA A 292 31.41 -30.78 -8.91
CA ALA A 292 31.98 -30.31 -10.19
C ALA A 292 31.49 -28.89 -10.48
N TYR A 293 32.40 -28.00 -10.89
CA TYR A 293 32.02 -26.62 -11.17
C TYR A 293 31.07 -26.56 -12.36
N ASP A 294 29.85 -26.08 -12.10
CA ASP A 294 28.76 -26.00 -13.08
C ASP A 294 28.04 -24.66 -12.92
N PRO A 295 28.50 -23.58 -13.58
CA PRO A 295 27.92 -22.25 -13.43
C PRO A 295 26.55 -22.13 -14.09
N GLY A 296 25.55 -21.63 -13.36
CA GLY A 296 24.19 -21.45 -13.83
C GLY A 296 23.74 -19.99 -13.94
N HIS A 297 22.74 -19.73 -14.77
CA HIS A 297 22.11 -18.40 -14.87
C HIS A 297 21.36 -18.01 -13.60
N HIS A 298 20.61 -18.95 -13.02
CA HIS A 298 19.83 -18.72 -11.80
C HIS A 298 20.71 -18.34 -10.58
N PRO A 299 21.73 -19.14 -10.17
CA PRO A 299 22.61 -18.78 -9.06
C PRO A 299 23.37 -17.47 -9.30
N THR A 300 23.77 -17.20 -10.56
CA THR A 300 24.43 -15.94 -10.91
C THR A 300 23.49 -14.73 -10.77
N MET A 301 22.21 -14.88 -11.14
CA MET A 301 21.20 -13.84 -10.93
C MET A 301 20.95 -13.59 -9.44
N VAL A 302 20.75 -14.67 -8.66
CA VAL A 302 20.54 -14.61 -7.21
C VAL A 302 21.71 -13.89 -6.53
N ALA A 303 22.94 -14.32 -6.82
CA ALA A 303 24.16 -13.68 -6.32
C ALA A 303 24.29 -12.20 -6.77
N GLY A 304 23.84 -11.88 -7.99
CA GLY A 304 23.75 -10.51 -8.50
C GLY A 304 22.81 -9.63 -7.68
N ILE A 305 21.61 -10.12 -7.36
CA ILE A 305 20.61 -9.43 -6.52
C ILE A 305 21.16 -9.21 -5.10
N ILE A 306 21.85 -10.21 -4.54
CA ILE A 306 22.46 -10.12 -3.22
C ILE A 306 23.60 -9.10 -3.25
N GLY A 307 24.61 -9.30 -4.10
CA GLY A 307 25.92 -8.68 -3.95
C GLY A 307 26.59 -8.19 -5.21
N GLY A 308 25.92 -8.13 -6.37
CA GLY A 308 26.51 -7.53 -7.57
C GLY A 308 26.88 -6.06 -7.33
N ASN A 309 28.01 -5.58 -7.86
CA ASN A 309 28.41 -4.17 -7.69
C ASN A 309 27.68 -3.21 -8.66
N GLY A 310 26.99 -3.73 -9.68
CA GLY A 310 26.23 -2.99 -10.69
C GLY A 310 27.07 -2.27 -11.75
N SER A 311 28.39 -2.50 -11.79
CA SER A 311 29.33 -1.82 -12.69
C SER A 311 29.00 -2.07 -14.17
N GLN A 312 28.43 -3.23 -14.49
CA GLN A 312 28.10 -3.64 -15.85
C GLN A 312 26.74 -3.15 -16.34
N SER A 313 25.91 -2.51 -15.50
CA SER A 313 24.53 -2.15 -15.87
C SER A 313 24.47 -1.28 -17.14
N ASN A 314 25.28 -0.22 -17.21
CA ASN A 314 25.27 0.70 -18.35
C ASN A 314 25.80 0.03 -19.63
N ALA A 315 26.84 -0.80 -19.52
CA ALA A 315 27.42 -1.50 -20.66
C ALA A 315 26.47 -2.54 -21.28
N ASN A 316 25.44 -2.96 -20.54
CA ASN A 316 24.49 -4.00 -20.94
C ASN A 316 23.07 -3.45 -21.16
N GLY A 317 22.94 -2.14 -21.43
CA GLY A 317 21.66 -1.52 -21.81
C GLY A 317 20.79 -1.05 -20.65
N GLY A 318 21.28 -1.13 -19.41
CA GLY A 318 20.67 -0.49 -18.25
C GLY A 318 21.17 0.94 -18.02
N THR A 319 20.71 1.57 -16.93
CA THR A 319 21.29 2.82 -16.42
C THR A 319 22.44 2.54 -15.44
N ALA A 320 23.23 3.55 -15.11
CA ALA A 320 24.36 3.40 -14.18
C ALA A 320 23.90 2.78 -12.84
N ASN A 321 24.53 1.66 -12.44
CA ASN A 321 24.23 0.89 -11.23
C ASN A 321 22.79 0.36 -11.11
N GLN A 322 22.02 0.31 -12.20
CA GLN A 322 20.62 -0.15 -12.17
C GLN A 322 20.47 -1.55 -11.55
N TRP A 323 21.43 -2.44 -11.79
CA TRP A 323 21.42 -3.84 -11.34
C TRP A 323 22.43 -4.11 -10.22
N LYS A 324 22.80 -3.07 -9.46
CA LYS A 324 23.58 -3.24 -8.25
C LYS A 324 22.78 -4.10 -7.25
N GLY A 325 23.47 -4.95 -6.49
CA GLY A 325 22.87 -5.79 -5.45
C GLY A 325 22.60 -5.03 -4.14
N MET A 326 21.80 -5.65 -3.27
CA MET A 326 21.40 -5.09 -1.97
C MET A 326 22.58 -4.84 -1.03
N ALA A 327 23.60 -5.70 -1.10
CA ALA A 327 24.81 -5.68 -0.29
C ALA A 327 26.04 -5.81 -1.21
N PRO A 328 26.38 -4.77 -1.99
CA PRO A 328 27.41 -4.82 -3.05
C PRO A 328 28.83 -5.08 -2.55
N GLY A 329 29.05 -5.05 -1.22
CA GLY A 329 30.34 -5.29 -0.56
C GLY A 329 30.48 -6.67 0.07
N THR A 330 29.43 -7.50 0.04
CA THR A 330 29.43 -8.84 0.65
C THR A 330 30.32 -9.82 -0.10
N ASN A 331 30.91 -10.78 0.60
CA ASN A 331 31.43 -11.99 -0.02
C ASN A 331 30.27 -12.93 -0.39
N LEU A 332 30.44 -13.70 -1.47
CA LEU A 332 29.43 -14.61 -2.01
C LEU A 332 30.06 -16.00 -2.10
N TYR A 333 29.65 -16.91 -1.24
CA TYR A 333 30.11 -18.30 -1.25
C TYR A 333 29.07 -19.17 -1.94
N SER A 334 29.47 -19.84 -3.01
CA SER A 334 28.61 -20.67 -3.84
C SER A 334 28.69 -22.12 -3.39
N TYR A 335 27.51 -22.72 -3.19
CA TYR A 335 27.31 -24.14 -2.91
C TYR A 335 26.26 -24.68 -3.89
N ASN A 336 26.54 -25.82 -4.50
CA ASN A 336 25.60 -26.50 -5.38
C ASN A 336 24.93 -27.65 -4.61
N ALA A 337 23.65 -27.48 -4.28
CA ALA A 337 22.83 -28.47 -3.59
C ALA A 337 22.38 -29.63 -4.51
N ASN A 338 22.73 -29.60 -5.80
CA ASN A 338 22.46 -30.68 -6.73
C ASN A 338 23.55 -31.75 -6.64
N SER A 339 23.17 -32.88 -6.05
CA SER A 339 24.06 -34.05 -5.94
C SER A 339 24.12 -34.89 -7.23
N GLY A 340 23.21 -34.64 -8.18
CA GLY A 340 22.97 -35.49 -9.35
C GLY A 340 22.28 -36.82 -9.01
N GLY A 341 21.78 -36.97 -7.78
CA GLY A 341 21.14 -38.17 -7.24
C GLY A 341 19.62 -38.06 -7.10
N THR A 342 19.10 -38.59 -6.00
CA THR A 342 17.69 -38.46 -5.62
C THR A 342 17.43 -37.16 -4.86
N THR A 343 16.17 -36.77 -4.71
CA THR A 343 15.79 -35.63 -3.86
C THR A 343 16.27 -35.78 -2.41
N ALA A 344 16.42 -37.02 -1.91
CA ALA A 344 16.98 -37.24 -0.58
C ALA A 344 18.48 -36.97 -0.54
N ASP A 345 19.21 -37.32 -1.61
CA ASP A 345 20.63 -37.04 -1.73
C ASP A 345 20.89 -35.53 -1.82
N ASP A 346 20.09 -34.79 -2.59
CA ASP A 346 20.17 -33.32 -2.67
C ASP A 346 19.93 -32.65 -1.32
N TYR A 347 18.97 -33.16 -0.53
CA TYR A 347 18.72 -32.65 0.81
C TYR A 347 19.88 -32.91 1.77
N LEU A 348 20.50 -34.09 1.69
CA LEU A 348 21.66 -34.43 2.49
C LEU A 348 22.88 -33.61 2.09
N ASP A 349 23.10 -33.41 0.79
CA ASP A 349 24.17 -32.59 0.25
C ASP A 349 24.04 -31.14 0.72
N PHE A 350 22.87 -30.53 0.56
CA PHE A 350 22.55 -29.21 1.12
C PHE A 350 22.81 -29.13 2.63
N SER A 351 22.37 -30.13 3.39
CA SER A 351 22.54 -30.14 4.85
C SER A 351 24.02 -30.20 5.25
N ASN A 352 24.80 -31.05 4.59
CA ASN A 352 26.24 -31.17 4.82
C ASN A 352 27.01 -29.89 4.44
N ASP A 353 26.65 -29.29 3.30
CA ASP A 353 27.23 -28.03 2.84
C ASP A 353 26.86 -26.88 3.77
N LEU A 354 25.63 -26.83 4.28
CA LEU A 354 25.22 -25.80 5.25
C LEU A 354 25.98 -25.95 6.58
N GLU A 355 26.14 -27.18 7.08
CA GLU A 355 26.96 -27.44 8.27
C GLU A 355 28.42 -27.00 8.06
N THR A 356 28.99 -27.31 6.89
CA THR A 356 30.34 -26.88 6.50
C THR A 356 30.43 -25.36 6.40
N ALA A 357 29.43 -24.72 5.80
CA ALA A 357 29.40 -23.28 5.59
C ALA A 357 29.38 -22.52 6.93
N ILE A 358 28.60 -23.02 7.89
CA ILE A 358 28.50 -22.46 9.26
C ILE A 358 29.78 -22.75 10.05
N GLY A 359 30.23 -24.01 10.05
CA GLY A 359 31.31 -24.47 10.92
C GLY A 359 32.73 -24.14 10.44
N THR A 360 32.92 -24.02 9.13
CA THR A 360 34.26 -23.90 8.51
C THR A 360 34.39 -22.63 7.68
N ASP A 361 33.41 -22.33 6.81
CA ASP A 361 33.51 -21.15 5.93
C ASP A 361 33.10 -19.84 6.59
N ASN A 362 32.49 -19.91 7.77
CA ASN A 362 32.05 -18.77 8.56
C ASN A 362 31.13 -17.82 7.76
N ILE A 363 30.11 -18.39 7.11
CA ILE A 363 29.03 -17.59 6.51
C ILE A 363 28.23 -16.88 7.61
N ASP A 364 27.79 -15.66 7.33
CA ASP A 364 26.92 -14.89 8.22
C ASP A 364 25.43 -15.10 7.90
N ILE A 365 25.14 -15.39 6.62
CA ILE A 365 23.77 -15.52 6.09
C ILE A 365 23.74 -16.67 5.09
N ALA A 366 22.72 -17.52 5.15
CA ALA A 366 22.41 -18.50 4.11
C ALA A 366 21.24 -18.01 3.24
N ASN A 367 21.42 -18.05 1.92
CA ASN A 367 20.37 -17.84 0.92
C ASN A 367 20.11 -19.15 0.17
N ASN A 368 18.82 -19.50 0.07
CA ASN A 368 18.34 -20.74 -0.53
C ASN A 368 17.19 -20.38 -1.48
N SER A 369 17.44 -20.23 -2.79
CA SER A 369 16.41 -19.80 -3.76
C SER A 369 16.14 -20.85 -4.86
N TRP A 370 16.44 -22.11 -4.56
CA TRP A 370 16.44 -23.27 -5.46
C TRP A 370 15.09 -23.98 -5.60
#